data_AF-A0A1V5SC30-F1
#
_entry.id   AF-A0A1V5SC30-F1
#
_cell.length_a   1.000
_cell.length_b   1.000
_cell.length_c   1.000
_cell.angle_alpha   90.00
_cell.angle_beta   90.00
_cell.angle_gamma   90.00
#
_symmetry.space_group_name_H-M   'P 1'
#
loop_
_entity.id
_entity.type
_entity.pdbx_description
1 polymer ?
#
loop_
_entity_poly.entity_id
_entity_poly.type
_entity_poly.pdbx_seq_one_letter_code
_entity_poly.pdbx_strand_id
1 'polypeptide(L)'
;MDAGGERINIYDDILEELRLREVMDRETIAPYYIISYACHSFNLTNFKTGALYMGGRLPNLRFHVINLAPAGYGKSYMLEQMGGGEYGIFNKTKYRMMYEQTITESGFVGTIRVNPATGLNEAINGAAQENSEGFMLFDEFSALEDAMRQSYNASLDTQLLAALDSGRMVKRLSGGPLRYETNFTLWGGVQPVRCDLSRGLGRRLCILLNLPSDSKRQAYRNGVFKSLNIAPDVERLENLRRKIDFWTDSFALVRNITFDKSVPEFYDYIDAESFYCQFYNRMIIGYHLAKHGPEKELEVSLEDNELIKLIEQQHQWRLKVISGPDIEQMINLIKNSGIEVDNEIVIPKRLLIQKGAKFQLGAKQVSDKLREMQYMGYVKNRGDRVHLLPEGVSDYAQHTSSSE
;
A
#
# COMPACT_ATOMS: atom_id res chain seq x y z
N MET A 1 4.25 -13.82 -36.44
CA MET A 1 3.41 -14.90 -35.89
C MET A 1 2.18 -14.21 -35.30
N ASP A 2 1.24 -13.85 -36.17
CA ASP A 2 -0.11 -13.44 -35.75
C ASP A 2 -0.93 -14.73 -35.65
N ALA A 3 -0.88 -15.35 -34.49
CA ALA A 3 -1.94 -16.25 -34.05
C ALA A 3 -2.78 -15.42 -33.08
N GLY A 4 -4.11 -15.51 -33.14
CA GLY A 4 -5.03 -14.92 -32.18
C GLY A 4 -4.81 -15.47 -30.78
N GLY A 5 -3.69 -15.07 -30.17
CA GLY A 5 -3.33 -15.37 -28.80
C GLY A 5 -4.30 -14.63 -27.91
N GLU A 6 -5.06 -15.40 -27.15
CA GLU A 6 -5.91 -14.88 -26.10
C GLU A 6 -5.11 -13.89 -25.26
N ARG A 7 -5.55 -12.63 -25.24
CA ARG A 7 -4.85 -11.55 -24.54
C ARG A 7 -4.77 -11.94 -23.06
N ILE A 8 -3.55 -11.96 -22.52
CA ILE A 8 -3.32 -12.40 -21.13
C ILE A 8 -3.91 -11.35 -20.19
N ASN A 9 -4.98 -11.71 -19.48
CA ASN A 9 -5.65 -10.87 -18.49
C ASN A 9 -5.55 -11.54 -17.11
N ILE A 10 -4.39 -11.38 -16.47
CA ILE A 10 -4.12 -11.92 -15.12
C ILE A 10 -4.97 -11.21 -14.07
N TYR A 11 -5.32 -9.94 -14.31
CA TYR A 11 -6.13 -9.16 -13.39
C TYR A 11 -7.47 -9.84 -13.09
N ASP A 12 -8.23 -10.20 -14.14
CA ASP A 12 -9.55 -10.82 -13.98
C ASP A 12 -9.43 -12.26 -13.45
N ASP A 13 -8.41 -13.03 -13.86
CA ASP A 13 -8.19 -14.39 -13.35
C ASP A 13 -7.98 -14.40 -11.82
N ILE A 14 -7.20 -13.44 -11.31
CA ILE A 14 -6.91 -13.32 -9.88
C ILE A 14 -8.17 -12.87 -9.13
N LEU A 15 -8.91 -11.90 -9.65
CA LEU A 15 -10.16 -11.46 -9.02
C LEU A 15 -11.20 -12.58 -8.98
N GLU A 16 -11.27 -13.41 -10.02
CA GLU A 16 -12.14 -14.57 -10.09
C GLU A 16 -11.73 -15.65 -9.08
N GLU A 17 -10.43 -15.92 -8.92
CA GLU A 17 -9.93 -16.80 -7.87
C GLU A 17 -10.33 -16.33 -6.46
N LEU A 18 -10.16 -15.03 -6.18
CA LEU A 18 -10.57 -14.44 -4.91
C LEU A 18 -12.08 -14.46 -4.71
N ARG A 19 -12.87 -14.34 -5.78
CA ARG A 19 -14.33 -14.44 -5.74
C ARG A 19 -14.78 -15.83 -5.29
N LEU A 20 -14.16 -16.88 -5.81
CA LEU A 20 -14.49 -18.26 -5.46
C LEU A 20 -14.11 -18.63 -4.03
N ARG A 21 -13.06 -17.99 -3.51
CA ARG A 21 -12.67 -18.07 -2.09
C ARG A 21 -13.54 -17.22 -1.17
N GLU A 22 -14.54 -16.53 -1.72
CA GLU A 22 -15.38 -15.56 -1.02
C GLU A 22 -14.58 -14.50 -0.24
N VAL A 23 -13.43 -14.07 -0.79
CA VAL A 23 -12.59 -13.05 -0.17
C VAL A 23 -13.31 -11.71 -0.20
N MET A 24 -13.42 -11.10 0.98
CA MET A 24 -14.00 -9.78 1.19
C MET A 24 -13.11 -8.67 0.64
N ASP A 25 -13.73 -7.58 0.20
CA ASP A 25 -13.06 -6.38 -0.34
C ASP A 25 -12.09 -6.68 -1.50
N ARG A 26 -12.22 -7.84 -2.16
CA ARG A 26 -11.30 -8.27 -3.24
C ARG A 26 -11.20 -7.23 -4.36
N GLU A 27 -12.32 -6.67 -4.81
CA GLU A 27 -12.38 -5.65 -5.87
C GLU A 27 -11.83 -4.29 -5.42
N THR A 28 -11.76 -4.05 -4.10
CA THR A 28 -11.24 -2.81 -3.54
C THR A 28 -9.77 -2.90 -3.18
N ILE A 29 -9.27 -4.07 -2.79
CA ILE A 29 -7.92 -4.20 -2.21
C ILE A 29 -6.98 -4.99 -3.11
N ALA A 30 -7.42 -6.12 -3.66
CA ALA A 30 -6.56 -6.99 -4.45
C ALA A 30 -5.96 -6.33 -5.71
N PRO A 31 -6.65 -5.43 -6.43
CA PRO A 31 -6.08 -4.71 -7.57
C PRO A 31 -4.71 -4.10 -7.30
N TYR A 32 -4.52 -3.51 -6.11
CA TYR A 32 -3.25 -2.86 -5.76
C TYR A 32 -2.11 -3.86 -5.54
N TYR A 33 -2.40 -5.06 -5.06
CA TYR A 33 -1.42 -6.15 -4.96
C TYR A 33 -1.06 -6.70 -6.35
N ILE A 34 -2.04 -6.81 -7.26
CA ILE A 34 -1.82 -7.24 -8.64
C ILE A 34 -0.94 -6.22 -9.37
N ILE A 35 -1.30 -4.94 -9.30
CA ILE A 35 -0.52 -3.81 -9.83
C ILE A 35 0.89 -3.83 -9.23
N SER A 36 1.01 -4.03 -7.92
CA SER A 36 2.30 -4.13 -7.24
C SER A 36 3.19 -5.23 -7.82
N TYR A 37 2.61 -6.41 -8.02
CA TYR A 37 3.33 -7.55 -8.57
C TYR A 37 3.76 -7.32 -10.03
N ALA A 38 2.89 -6.74 -10.85
CA ALA A 38 3.20 -6.33 -12.21
C ALA A 38 4.35 -5.31 -12.24
N CYS A 39 4.25 -4.26 -11.43
CA CYS A 39 5.27 -3.22 -11.31
C CYS A 39 6.63 -3.77 -10.88
N HIS A 40 6.67 -4.67 -9.90
CA HIS A 40 7.92 -5.31 -9.45
C HIS A 40 8.57 -6.14 -10.56
N SER A 41 7.78 -7.00 -11.21
CA SER A 41 8.24 -7.87 -12.27
C SER A 41 8.77 -7.07 -13.46
N PHE A 42 8.05 -5.99 -13.82
CA PHE A 42 8.44 -5.10 -14.89
C PHE A 42 9.64 -4.22 -14.51
N ASN A 43 9.76 -3.78 -13.25
CA ASN A 43 10.93 -3.05 -12.75
C ASN A 43 12.22 -3.83 -13.00
N LEU A 44 12.26 -5.11 -12.62
CA LEU A 44 13.41 -5.99 -12.84
C LEU A 44 13.71 -6.21 -14.33
N THR A 45 12.66 -6.28 -15.15
CA THR A 45 12.81 -6.42 -16.60
C THR A 45 13.31 -5.13 -17.24
N ASN A 46 12.77 -3.97 -16.85
CA ASN A 46 13.16 -2.65 -17.34
C ASN A 46 14.62 -2.33 -17.02
N PHE A 47 15.14 -2.79 -15.88
CA PHE A 47 16.57 -2.69 -15.57
C PHE A 47 17.47 -3.44 -16.56
N LYS A 48 16.95 -4.47 -17.24
CA LYS A 48 17.67 -5.25 -18.25
C LYS A 48 17.43 -4.74 -19.66
N THR A 49 16.22 -4.27 -19.96
CA THR A 49 15.80 -3.93 -21.33
C THR A 49 15.84 -2.45 -21.66
N GLY A 50 15.71 -1.56 -20.66
CA GLY A 50 15.60 -0.13 -20.88
C GLY A 50 14.35 0.27 -21.66
N ALA A 51 13.20 -0.35 -21.37
CA ALA A 51 11.94 -0.05 -22.05
C ALA A 51 11.32 1.30 -21.65
N LEU A 52 11.65 1.82 -20.46
CA LEU A 52 11.19 3.11 -19.96
C LEU A 52 12.34 3.88 -19.34
N TYR A 53 12.55 5.11 -19.82
CA TYR A 53 13.48 6.08 -19.27
C TYR A 53 12.73 7.34 -18.80
N MET A 54 13.19 7.94 -17.71
CA MET A 54 12.70 9.23 -17.22
C MET A 54 13.89 10.15 -16.97
N GLY A 55 14.02 11.22 -17.77
CA GLY A 55 15.13 12.17 -17.62
C GLY A 55 16.52 11.52 -17.77
N GLY A 56 16.65 10.53 -18.67
CA GLY A 56 17.90 9.83 -18.94
C GLY A 56 18.29 8.73 -17.95
N ARG A 57 17.46 8.43 -16.95
CA ARG A 57 17.66 7.32 -16.01
C ARG A 57 16.54 6.28 -16.08
N LEU A 58 16.86 5.05 -15.72
CA LEU A 58 15.86 4.02 -15.50
C LEU A 58 15.10 4.33 -14.20
N PRO A 59 13.78 4.55 -14.25
CA PRO A 59 13.01 4.83 -13.05
C PRO A 59 12.86 3.56 -12.20
N ASN A 60 12.77 3.75 -10.88
CA ASN A 60 12.34 2.69 -9.97
C ASN A 60 10.82 2.54 -10.07
N LEU A 61 10.38 1.41 -10.61
CA LEU A 61 8.96 1.14 -10.84
C LEU A 61 8.30 0.34 -9.71
N ARG A 62 9.05 -0.03 -8.66
CA ARG A 62 8.50 -0.77 -7.52
C ARG A 62 7.32 -0.01 -6.90
N PHE A 63 6.31 -0.78 -6.53
CA PHE A 63 5.05 -0.26 -6.02
C PHE A 63 4.74 -0.95 -4.70
N HIS A 64 5.16 -0.33 -3.60
CA HIS A 64 5.05 -0.91 -2.26
C HIS A 64 3.65 -0.73 -1.70
N VAL A 65 3.06 -1.76 -1.11
CA VAL A 65 1.65 -1.76 -0.67
C VAL A 65 1.57 -1.85 0.84
N ILE A 66 0.94 -0.87 1.48
CA ILE A 66 0.72 -0.82 2.92
C ILE A 66 -0.77 -0.74 3.22
N ASN A 67 -1.27 -1.72 3.97
CA ASN A 67 -2.64 -1.76 4.43
C ASN A 67 -2.75 -1.09 5.82
N LEU A 68 -3.44 0.05 5.87
CA LEU A 68 -3.77 0.79 7.08
C LEU A 68 -5.17 0.44 7.54
N ALA A 69 -5.25 -0.39 8.59
CA ALA A 69 -6.53 -0.77 9.20
C ALA A 69 -6.33 -1.13 10.67
N PRO A 70 -7.35 -0.97 11.53
CA PRO A 70 -7.27 -1.44 12.91
C PRO A 70 -7.09 -2.96 13.01
N ALA A 71 -6.75 -3.46 14.21
CA ALA A 71 -6.71 -4.88 14.48
C ALA A 71 -8.07 -5.56 14.19
N GLY A 72 -8.04 -6.73 13.57
CA GLY A 72 -9.25 -7.52 13.24
C GLY A 72 -10.00 -7.11 11.96
N TYR A 73 -9.43 -6.23 11.13
CA TYR A 73 -10.04 -5.79 9.86
C TYR A 73 -9.33 -6.32 8.61
N GLY A 74 -8.82 -7.55 8.69
CA GLY A 74 -8.46 -8.33 7.51
C GLY A 74 -7.14 -8.03 6.83
N LYS A 75 -6.25 -7.26 7.46
CA LYS A 75 -4.91 -6.97 6.93
C LYS A 75 -4.12 -8.26 6.68
N SER A 76 -3.93 -9.04 7.75
CA SER A 76 -3.23 -10.33 7.71
C SER A 76 -3.91 -11.30 6.76
N TYR A 77 -5.24 -11.38 6.81
CA TYR A 77 -6.01 -12.26 5.92
C TYR A 77 -5.77 -11.94 4.44
N MET A 78 -5.85 -10.67 4.04
CA MET A 78 -5.58 -10.29 2.65
C MET A 78 -4.12 -10.54 2.27
N LEU A 79 -3.16 -10.21 3.15
CA LEU A 79 -1.74 -10.44 2.92
C LEU A 79 -1.46 -11.95 2.71
N GLU A 80 -2.10 -12.82 3.49
CA GLU A 80 -2.04 -14.27 3.34
C GLU A 80 -2.62 -14.75 2.01
N GLN A 81 -3.80 -14.25 1.62
CA GLN A 81 -4.43 -14.62 0.34
C GLN A 81 -3.59 -14.19 -0.87
N MET A 82 -2.90 -13.05 -0.79
CA MET A 82 -2.11 -12.55 -1.91
C MET A 82 -0.73 -13.23 -2.01
N GLY A 83 -0.01 -13.45 -0.91
CA GLY A 83 1.33 -14.06 -1.00
C GLY A 83 1.93 -14.60 0.30
N GLY A 84 1.40 -14.23 1.47
CA GLY A 84 1.95 -14.66 2.76
C GLY A 84 1.59 -16.10 3.15
N GLY A 85 0.45 -16.60 2.69
CA GLY A 85 -0.04 -17.94 3.01
C GLY A 85 0.46 -19.00 2.03
N GLU A 86 0.44 -20.27 2.44
CA GLU A 86 0.82 -21.42 1.60
C GLU A 86 0.05 -21.46 0.26
N TYR A 87 -1.25 -21.15 0.33
CA TYR A 87 -2.17 -21.07 -0.82
C TYR A 87 -2.34 -19.64 -1.34
N GLY A 88 -1.45 -18.72 -0.97
CA GLY A 88 -1.45 -17.35 -1.48
C GLY A 88 -1.23 -17.32 -3.00
N ILE A 89 -1.93 -16.44 -3.71
CA ILE A 89 -1.97 -16.43 -5.17
C ILE A 89 -0.57 -16.28 -5.79
N PHE A 90 0.20 -15.32 -5.28
CA PHE A 90 1.59 -15.07 -5.71
C PHE A 90 2.62 -15.84 -4.89
N ASN A 91 2.21 -16.73 -4.00
CA ASN A 91 3.18 -17.64 -3.38
C ASN A 91 3.60 -18.71 -4.39
N LYS A 92 4.85 -19.19 -4.31
CA LYS A 92 5.43 -20.20 -5.21
C LYS A 92 5.42 -19.83 -6.70
N THR A 93 5.23 -18.56 -7.04
CA THR A 93 5.52 -18.01 -8.38
C THR A 93 7.00 -17.66 -8.51
N LYS A 94 7.40 -17.11 -9.65
CA LYS A 94 8.78 -16.72 -10.01
C LYS A 94 9.53 -15.95 -8.92
N TYR A 95 8.87 -15.00 -8.25
CA TYR A 95 9.51 -14.17 -7.23
C TYR A 95 9.25 -14.71 -5.82
N ARG A 96 10.30 -14.79 -5.01
CA ARG A 96 10.22 -15.25 -3.61
C ARG A 96 9.37 -14.29 -2.78
N MET A 97 8.39 -14.84 -2.07
CA MET A 97 7.60 -14.16 -1.04
C MET A 97 8.22 -14.49 0.33
N MET A 98 8.85 -13.51 0.97
CA MET A 98 9.44 -13.65 2.30
C MET A 98 8.49 -13.02 3.32
N TYR A 99 7.93 -13.81 4.23
CA TYR A 99 7.03 -13.34 5.28
C TYR A 99 7.77 -13.26 6.61
N GLU A 100 7.82 -12.07 7.21
CA GLU A 100 8.52 -11.78 8.45
C GLU A 100 7.60 -11.03 9.42
N GLN A 101 7.67 -11.37 10.71
CA GLN A 101 6.90 -10.67 11.76
C GLN A 101 7.71 -9.53 12.37
N THR A 102 8.99 -9.77 12.64
CA THR A 102 9.88 -8.78 13.27
C THR A 102 11.27 -8.89 12.67
N ILE A 103 11.94 -7.76 12.49
CA ILE A 103 13.30 -7.73 11.97
C ILE A 103 14.11 -6.64 12.65
N THR A 104 15.35 -6.97 13.01
CA THR A 104 16.32 -5.99 13.53
C THR A 104 17.04 -5.30 12.38
N GLU A 105 17.67 -4.16 12.61
CA GLU A 105 18.48 -3.48 11.59
C GLU A 105 19.56 -4.39 10.99
N SER A 106 20.27 -5.16 11.83
CA SER A 106 21.29 -6.10 11.37
C SER A 106 20.69 -7.29 10.62
N GLY A 107 19.47 -7.73 10.99
CA GLY A 107 18.75 -8.75 10.23
C GLY A 107 18.25 -8.24 8.88
N PHE A 108 17.87 -6.96 8.79
CA PHE A 108 17.36 -6.36 7.55
C PHE A 108 18.48 -6.00 6.57
N VAL A 109 19.50 -5.27 7.03
CA VAL A 109 20.58 -4.75 6.19
C VAL A 109 21.76 -5.72 6.09
N GLY A 110 21.96 -6.56 7.10
CA GLY A 110 23.15 -7.37 7.26
C GLY A 110 24.16 -6.76 8.23
N THR A 111 25.21 -7.52 8.51
CA THR A 111 26.28 -7.16 9.44
C THR A 111 27.61 -7.79 9.04
N ILE A 112 28.69 -7.42 9.71
CA ILE A 112 30.00 -8.04 9.56
C ILE A 112 30.39 -8.64 10.92
N ARG A 113 30.69 -9.94 10.95
CA ARG A 113 31.14 -10.63 12.15
C ARG A 113 32.52 -11.22 11.94
N VAL A 114 33.31 -11.28 13.01
CA VAL A 114 34.58 -12.01 12.99
C VAL A 114 34.25 -13.50 13.07
N ASN A 115 34.67 -14.27 12.07
CA ASN A 115 34.53 -15.71 12.10
C ASN A 115 35.54 -16.29 13.11
N PRO A 116 35.09 -16.94 14.19
CA PRO A 116 35.97 -17.40 15.27
C PRO A 116 36.93 -18.52 14.84
N ALA A 117 36.63 -19.24 13.75
CA ALA A 117 37.49 -20.30 13.23
C ALA A 117 38.64 -19.76 12.36
N THR A 118 38.44 -18.64 11.67
CA THR A 118 39.42 -18.06 10.73
C THR A 118 40.03 -16.75 11.21
N GLY A 119 39.42 -16.09 12.20
CA GLY A 119 39.78 -14.75 12.66
C GLY A 119 39.47 -13.63 11.65
N LEU A 120 38.82 -13.95 10.53
CA LEU A 120 38.54 -13.02 9.44
C LEU A 120 37.14 -12.40 9.58
N ASN A 121 37.00 -11.16 9.11
CA ASN A 121 35.69 -10.50 8.98
C ASN A 121 34.88 -11.16 7.87
N GLU A 122 33.68 -11.61 8.19
CA GLU A 122 32.72 -12.22 7.26
C GLU A 122 31.45 -11.37 7.20
N ALA A 123 31.05 -11.01 5.98
CA ALA A 123 29.79 -10.29 5.76
C ALA A 123 28.62 -11.28 5.81
N ILE A 124 27.66 -10.98 6.68
CA ILE A 124 26.41 -11.71 6.80
C ILE A 124 25.33 -10.87 6.12
N ASN A 125 24.75 -11.44 5.06
CA ASN A 125 23.69 -10.80 4.30
C ASN A 125 22.46 -10.59 5.19
N GLY A 126 21.79 -9.45 5.00
CA GLY A 126 20.47 -9.22 5.59
C GLY A 126 19.35 -9.66 4.66
N ALA A 127 18.13 -9.70 5.20
CA ALA A 127 16.92 -10.09 4.46
C ALA A 127 16.70 -9.27 3.18
N ALA A 128 17.03 -7.97 3.20
CA ALA A 128 16.92 -7.12 2.02
C ALA A 128 17.87 -7.53 0.88
N GLN A 129 19.02 -8.12 1.20
CA GLN A 129 19.96 -8.64 0.22
C GLN A 129 19.59 -10.05 -0.22
N GLU A 130 19.21 -10.92 0.73
CA GLU A 130 18.78 -12.29 0.45
C GLU A 130 17.53 -12.36 -0.43
N ASN A 131 16.65 -11.37 -0.30
CA ASN A 131 15.41 -11.28 -1.05
C ASN A 131 15.41 -10.11 -2.05
N SER A 132 16.57 -9.80 -2.62
CA SER A 132 16.79 -8.58 -3.43
C SER A 132 15.94 -8.47 -4.69
N GLU A 133 15.42 -9.57 -5.22
CA GLU A 133 14.51 -9.59 -6.37
C GLU A 133 13.10 -10.07 -6.00
N GLY A 134 12.81 -10.22 -4.71
CA GLY A 134 11.56 -10.78 -4.20
C GLY A 134 10.63 -9.76 -3.57
N PHE A 135 9.68 -10.27 -2.80
CA PHE A 135 8.75 -9.48 -1.98
C PHE A 135 9.00 -9.74 -0.52
N MET A 136 9.03 -8.67 0.28
CA MET A 136 9.08 -8.76 1.73
C MET A 136 7.70 -8.41 2.26
N LEU A 137 7.10 -9.34 2.98
CA LEU A 137 5.77 -9.26 3.55
C LEU A 137 5.91 -9.11 5.06
N PHE A 138 5.33 -8.06 5.62
CA PHE A 138 5.32 -7.85 7.07
C PHE A 138 3.91 -7.65 7.60
N ASP A 139 3.53 -8.46 8.59
CA ASP A 139 2.31 -8.23 9.35
C ASP A 139 2.64 -7.44 10.62
N GLU A 140 1.98 -6.30 10.81
CA GLU A 140 2.16 -5.37 11.93
C GLU A 140 3.61 -4.85 12.08
N PHE A 141 4.12 -4.21 11.03
CA PHE A 141 5.51 -3.75 11.01
C PHE A 141 5.70 -2.44 11.81
N SER A 142 6.01 -2.56 13.10
CA SER A 142 6.18 -1.40 13.99
C SER A 142 7.24 -0.40 13.53
N ALA A 143 8.36 -0.87 12.95
CA ALA A 143 9.40 0.01 12.43
C ALA A 143 8.92 0.84 11.23
N LEU A 144 8.01 0.30 10.42
CA LEU A 144 7.36 1.09 9.38
C LEU A 144 6.38 2.09 9.95
N GLU A 145 5.64 1.74 11.01
CA GLU A 145 4.78 2.71 11.71
C GLU A 145 5.57 3.91 12.22
N ASP A 146 6.72 3.67 12.85
CA ASP A 146 7.62 4.71 13.35
C ASP A 146 8.20 5.54 12.20
N ALA A 147 8.68 4.90 11.14
CA ALA A 147 9.18 5.57 9.94
C ALA A 147 8.11 6.44 9.25
N MET A 148 6.84 6.02 9.29
CA MET A 148 5.72 6.80 8.73
C MET A 148 5.29 7.98 9.62
N ARG A 149 5.49 7.89 10.94
CA ARG A 149 5.18 8.97 11.91
C ARG A 149 6.24 10.08 11.97
N GLN A 150 7.37 9.93 11.28
CA GLN A 150 8.50 10.86 11.28
C GLN A 150 9.11 11.14 12.67
N SER A 151 8.98 10.22 13.64
CA SER A 151 9.75 10.34 14.87
C SER A 151 11.21 9.97 14.58
N TYR A 152 12.05 10.97 14.32
CA TYR A 152 13.50 10.84 14.25
C TYR A 152 14.00 10.06 15.48
N ASN A 153 14.58 8.86 15.28
CA ASN A 153 15.74 8.32 16.05
C ASN A 153 16.03 6.79 15.87
N ALA A 154 15.45 6.06 14.91
CA ALA A 154 15.85 4.66 14.66
C ALA A 154 16.70 4.52 13.38
N SER A 155 17.85 3.85 13.48
CA SER A 155 18.76 3.54 12.36
C SER A 155 18.09 2.66 11.29
N LEU A 156 17.14 1.81 11.68
CA LEU A 156 16.37 0.95 10.79
C LEU A 156 15.50 1.76 9.82
N ASP A 157 14.88 2.87 10.27
CA ASP A 157 13.98 3.67 9.44
C ASP A 157 14.70 4.27 8.23
N THR A 158 15.91 4.78 8.46
CA THR A 158 16.74 5.37 7.40
C THR A 158 17.17 4.31 6.38
N GLN A 159 17.48 3.11 6.86
CA GLN A 159 17.87 1.99 5.99
C GLN A 159 16.68 1.44 5.20
N LEU A 160 15.49 1.37 5.81
CA LEU A 160 14.26 1.01 5.14
C LEU A 160 13.89 2.03 4.06
N LEU A 161 13.99 3.32 4.36
CA LEU A 161 13.82 4.41 3.38
C LEU A 161 14.77 4.26 2.19
N ALA A 162 16.05 4.02 2.44
CA ALA A 162 17.05 3.83 1.39
C ALA A 162 16.73 2.62 0.51
N ALA A 163 16.33 1.51 1.14
CA ALA A 163 15.96 0.27 0.48
C ALA A 163 14.74 0.43 -0.44
N LEU A 164 13.70 1.13 0.03
CA LEU A 164 12.45 1.30 -0.70
C LEU A 164 12.53 2.40 -1.78
N ASP A 165 13.26 3.48 -1.52
CA ASP A 165 13.40 4.59 -2.48
C ASP A 165 14.36 4.24 -3.62
N SER A 166 15.63 4.05 -3.29
CA SER A 166 16.69 3.87 -4.28
C SER A 166 17.05 2.42 -4.52
N GLY A 167 16.81 1.56 -3.52
CA GLY A 167 17.35 0.19 -3.52
C GLY A 167 18.84 0.13 -3.18
N ARG A 168 19.53 1.26 -3.00
CA ARG A 168 20.96 1.28 -2.71
C ARG A 168 21.20 1.26 -1.21
N MET A 169 21.77 0.16 -0.74
CA MET A 169 22.07 -0.07 0.66
C MET A 169 23.53 0.24 0.93
N VAL A 170 23.77 1.12 1.90
CA VAL A 170 25.12 1.48 2.36
C VAL A 170 25.10 1.56 3.88
N LYS A 171 25.90 0.70 4.50
CA LYS A 171 26.11 0.69 5.95
C LYS A 171 27.60 0.65 6.25
N ARG A 172 28.09 1.55 7.10
CA ARG A 172 29.47 1.53 7.56
C ARG A 172 29.53 0.83 8.91
N LEU A 173 30.29 -0.25 8.99
CA LEU A 173 30.50 -1.04 10.20
C LEU A 173 31.99 -0.99 10.59
N SER A 174 32.29 -1.35 11.83
CA SER A 174 33.68 -1.46 12.32
C SER A 174 34.52 -2.45 11.50
N GLY A 175 33.89 -3.54 11.03
CA GLY A 175 34.54 -4.55 10.19
C GLY A 175 34.68 -4.17 8.71
N GLY A 176 34.17 -3.01 8.28
CA GLY A 176 34.20 -2.55 6.89
C GLY A 176 32.85 -1.99 6.39
N PRO A 177 32.81 -1.43 5.17
CA PRO A 177 31.56 -0.99 4.56
C PRO A 177 30.79 -2.17 3.95
N LEU A 178 29.48 -2.19 4.17
CA LEU A 178 28.54 -3.09 3.51
C LEU A 178 27.76 -2.29 2.46
N ARG A 179 27.85 -2.70 1.19
CA ARG A 179 27.26 -2.00 0.04
C ARG A 179 26.65 -2.99 -0.94
N TYR A 180 25.37 -2.82 -1.26
CA TYR A 180 24.68 -3.64 -2.26
C TYR A 180 23.44 -2.90 -2.80
N GLU A 181 22.88 -3.41 -3.89
CA GLU A 181 21.59 -2.97 -4.42
C GLU A 181 20.52 -4.03 -4.14
N THR A 182 19.31 -3.57 -3.86
CA THR A 182 18.14 -4.41 -3.64
C THR A 182 16.94 -3.82 -4.35
N ASN A 183 16.19 -4.68 -5.03
CA ASN A 183 14.99 -4.36 -5.78
C ASN A 183 13.76 -5.03 -5.14
N PHE A 184 13.82 -5.41 -3.87
CA PHE A 184 12.67 -6.06 -3.22
C PHE A 184 11.47 -5.10 -3.19
N THR A 185 10.26 -5.67 -3.24
CA THR A 185 9.01 -4.92 -3.05
C THR A 185 8.37 -5.23 -1.71
N LEU A 186 8.06 -4.20 -0.93
CA LEU A 186 7.40 -4.32 0.36
C LEU A 186 5.88 -4.43 0.23
N TRP A 187 5.30 -5.45 0.87
CA TRP A 187 3.89 -5.51 1.25
C TRP A 187 3.79 -5.53 2.77
N GLY A 188 2.88 -4.75 3.34
CA GLY A 188 2.76 -4.69 4.80
C GLY A 188 1.38 -4.34 5.31
N GLY A 189 1.15 -4.68 6.56
CA GLY A 189 0.02 -4.21 7.35
C GLY A 189 0.51 -3.35 8.52
N VAL A 190 -0.14 -2.22 8.74
CA VAL A 190 0.15 -1.32 9.86
C VAL A 190 -1.15 -0.81 10.48
N GLN A 191 -1.09 -0.41 11.73
CA GLN A 191 -2.20 0.26 12.39
C GLN A 191 -2.44 1.64 11.76
N PRO A 192 -3.67 2.18 11.82
CA PRO A 192 -3.95 3.50 11.30
C PRO A 192 -3.10 4.54 12.02
N VAL A 193 -2.29 5.26 11.25
CA VAL A 193 -1.44 6.34 11.76
C VAL A 193 -1.52 7.50 10.78
N ARG A 194 -1.41 8.73 11.29
CA ARG A 194 -1.22 9.89 10.43
C ARG A 194 0.13 9.73 9.74
N CYS A 195 0.13 9.75 8.41
CA CYS A 195 1.36 9.70 7.63
C CYS A 195 1.55 11.07 6.97
N ASP A 196 2.76 11.63 7.10
CA ASP A 196 3.13 12.74 6.23
C ASP A 196 3.42 12.17 4.83
N LEU A 197 2.59 12.56 3.86
CA LEU A 197 2.73 12.16 2.46
C LEU A 197 3.49 13.20 1.63
N SER A 198 3.91 14.33 2.21
CA SER A 198 4.71 15.35 1.54
C SER A 198 6.21 15.00 1.56
N ARG A 199 6.68 14.31 2.62
CA ARG A 199 8.09 13.96 2.85
C ARG A 199 8.26 12.46 3.14
N GLY A 200 9.48 11.97 2.94
CA GLY A 200 9.87 10.61 3.36
C GLY A 200 9.20 9.46 2.58
N LEU A 201 8.81 8.40 3.30
CA LEU A 201 8.35 7.13 2.72
C LEU A 201 6.90 7.20 2.20
N GLY A 202 6.01 7.92 2.90
CA GLY A 202 4.57 7.87 2.69
C GLY A 202 4.12 8.23 1.26
N ARG A 203 4.83 9.15 0.59
CA ARG A 203 4.55 9.52 -0.81
C ARG A 203 4.78 8.40 -1.83
N ARG A 204 5.55 7.36 -1.45
CA ARG A 204 5.96 6.26 -2.34
C ARG A 204 5.18 4.97 -2.10
N LEU A 205 4.52 4.87 -0.95
CA LEU A 205 3.71 3.71 -0.58
C LEU A 205 2.31 3.86 -1.18
N CYS A 206 1.80 2.78 -1.74
CA CYS A 206 0.38 2.58 -2.00
C CYS A 206 -0.31 2.33 -0.67
N ILE A 207 -1.23 3.21 -0.31
CA ILE A 207 -1.93 3.16 0.97
C ILE A 207 -3.29 2.52 0.73
N LEU A 208 -3.55 1.42 1.39
CA LEU A 208 -4.87 0.78 1.40
C LEU A 208 -5.53 1.16 2.71
N LEU A 209 -6.43 2.14 2.67
CA LEU A 209 -7.09 2.61 3.88
C LEU A 209 -8.39 1.83 4.11
N ASN A 210 -8.37 0.88 5.03
CA ASN A 210 -9.56 0.14 5.45
C ASN A 210 -10.04 0.60 6.83
N LEU A 211 -10.66 1.78 6.87
CA LEU A 211 -11.31 2.28 8.08
C LEU A 211 -12.65 1.56 8.32
N PRO A 212 -12.92 1.17 9.57
CA PRO A 212 -14.12 0.43 9.90
C PRO A 212 -15.35 1.33 9.95
N SER A 213 -16.43 0.86 9.33
CA SER A 213 -17.80 1.36 9.54
C SER A 213 -18.66 0.25 10.15
N ASP A 214 -19.81 0.59 10.72
CA ASP A 214 -20.74 -0.43 11.26
C ASP A 214 -21.22 -1.39 10.15
N SER A 215 -21.46 -0.89 8.94
CA SER A 215 -21.79 -1.71 7.76
C SER A 215 -20.63 -2.61 7.34
N LYS A 216 -19.40 -2.08 7.25
CA LYS A 216 -18.20 -2.87 6.93
C LYS A 216 -17.90 -3.93 7.97
N ARG A 217 -18.07 -3.63 9.27
CA ARG A 217 -17.92 -4.61 10.36
C ARG A 217 -18.85 -5.80 10.16
N GLN A 218 -20.12 -5.55 9.85
CA GLN A 218 -21.09 -6.61 9.61
C GLN A 218 -20.75 -7.39 8.33
N ALA A 219 -20.38 -6.70 7.26
CA ALA A 219 -19.93 -7.32 6.02
C ALA A 219 -18.71 -8.22 6.24
N TYR A 220 -17.73 -7.75 7.01
CA TYR A 220 -16.52 -8.50 7.34
C TYR A 220 -16.84 -9.74 8.17
N ARG A 221 -17.68 -9.60 9.19
CA ARG A 221 -18.15 -10.75 9.99
C ARG A 221 -18.86 -11.78 9.11
N ASN A 222 -19.77 -11.36 8.24
CA ASN A 222 -20.50 -12.25 7.35
C ASN A 222 -19.57 -12.91 6.32
N GLY A 223 -18.59 -12.16 5.79
CA GLY A 223 -17.60 -12.67 4.86
C GLY A 223 -16.70 -13.74 5.48
N VAL A 224 -16.25 -13.53 6.72
CA VAL A 224 -15.49 -14.55 7.46
C VAL A 224 -16.32 -15.81 7.65
N PHE A 225 -17.62 -15.72 7.95
CA PHE A 225 -18.48 -16.90 8.04
C PHE A 225 -18.65 -17.62 6.71
N LYS A 226 -18.76 -16.87 5.62
CA LYS A 226 -18.90 -17.38 4.26
C LYS A 226 -17.65 -18.14 3.80
N SER A 227 -16.46 -17.62 4.11
CA SER A 227 -15.21 -18.28 3.75
C SER A 227 -14.88 -19.54 4.57
N LEU A 228 -15.66 -19.88 5.60
CA LEU A 228 -15.45 -21.11 6.38
C LEU A 228 -15.69 -22.35 5.53
N ASN A 229 -14.83 -23.35 5.70
CA ASN A 229 -14.88 -24.65 5.01
C ASN A 229 -14.72 -24.58 3.49
N ILE A 230 -14.24 -23.47 2.94
CA ILE A 230 -13.81 -23.40 1.54
C ILE A 230 -12.37 -23.90 1.47
N ALA A 231 -12.18 -25.12 0.95
CA ALA A 231 -10.85 -25.66 0.70
C ALA A 231 -10.26 -25.02 -0.58
N PRO A 232 -8.93 -24.79 -0.63
CA PRO A 232 -8.30 -24.30 -1.85
C PRO A 232 -8.36 -25.36 -2.95
N ASP A 233 -8.75 -24.95 -4.16
CA ASP A 233 -8.59 -25.77 -5.36
C ASP A 233 -7.11 -25.68 -5.81
N VAL A 234 -6.33 -26.69 -5.42
CA VAL A 234 -4.88 -26.72 -5.64
C VAL A 234 -4.55 -26.77 -7.12
N GLU A 235 -5.28 -27.54 -7.93
CA GLU A 235 -4.98 -27.67 -9.36
C GLU A 235 -5.22 -26.34 -10.09
N ARG A 236 -6.35 -25.71 -9.82
CA ARG A 236 -6.68 -24.39 -10.35
C ARG A 236 -5.67 -23.34 -9.93
N LEU A 237 -5.26 -23.33 -8.66
CA LEU A 237 -4.25 -22.40 -8.15
C LEU A 237 -2.89 -22.59 -8.82
N GLU A 238 -2.43 -23.83 -9.00
CA GLU A 238 -1.18 -24.12 -9.69
C GLU A 238 -1.24 -23.78 -11.19
N ASN A 239 -2.41 -23.90 -11.83
CA ASN A 239 -2.63 -23.41 -13.19
C ASN A 239 -2.52 -21.87 -13.25
N LEU A 240 -3.14 -21.17 -12.29
CA LEU A 240 -3.05 -19.71 -12.19
C LEU A 240 -1.60 -19.24 -11.96
N ARG A 241 -0.85 -19.89 -11.06
CA ARG A 241 0.57 -19.58 -10.79
C ARG A 241 1.43 -19.73 -12.04
N ARG A 242 1.24 -20.82 -12.80
CA ARG A 242 1.93 -21.01 -14.10
C ARG A 242 1.57 -19.93 -15.11
N LYS A 243 0.29 -19.50 -15.15
CA LYS A 243 -0.15 -18.39 -16.02
C LYS A 243 0.51 -17.07 -15.61
N ILE A 244 0.62 -16.80 -14.30
CA ILE A 244 1.32 -15.62 -13.75
C ILE A 244 2.80 -15.66 -14.14
N ASP A 245 3.49 -16.80 -14.02
CA ASP A 245 4.90 -16.89 -14.39
C ASP A 245 5.11 -16.63 -15.89
N PHE A 246 4.30 -17.27 -16.75
CA PHE A 246 4.33 -17.03 -18.19
C PHE A 246 4.06 -15.55 -18.54
N TRP A 247 3.08 -14.94 -17.88
CA TRP A 247 2.78 -13.52 -18.00
C TRP A 247 3.98 -12.65 -17.61
N THR A 248 4.63 -12.91 -16.48
CA THR A 248 5.81 -12.12 -16.06
C THR A 248 7.01 -12.30 -16.99
N ASP A 249 7.21 -13.48 -17.56
CA ASP A 249 8.28 -13.74 -18.54
C ASP A 249 8.05 -12.94 -19.83
N SER A 250 6.78 -12.78 -20.22
CA SER A 250 6.41 -12.02 -21.42
C SER A 250 6.67 -10.51 -21.31
N PHE A 251 7.00 -9.97 -20.13
CA PHE A 251 7.37 -8.56 -19.96
C PHE A 251 8.63 -8.17 -20.72
N ALA A 252 9.51 -9.13 -21.05
CA ALA A 252 10.68 -8.88 -21.89
C ALA A 252 10.32 -8.47 -23.34
N LEU A 253 9.05 -8.63 -23.75
CA LEU A 253 8.54 -8.16 -25.03
C LEU A 253 8.45 -6.63 -25.12
N VAL A 254 8.17 -5.96 -24.00
CA VAL A 254 7.98 -4.50 -23.95
C VAL A 254 9.30 -3.81 -24.24
N ARG A 255 9.30 -2.94 -25.27
CA ARG A 255 10.47 -2.19 -25.72
C ARG A 255 10.36 -0.70 -25.46
N ASN A 256 9.14 -0.20 -25.33
CA ASN A 256 8.87 1.20 -25.15
C ASN A 256 7.53 1.37 -24.43
N ILE A 257 7.44 2.37 -23.56
CA ILE A 257 6.20 2.76 -22.90
C ILE A 257 5.92 4.23 -23.22
N THR A 258 4.74 4.51 -23.74
CA THR A 258 4.26 5.86 -24.01
C THR A 258 3.01 6.14 -23.21
N PHE A 259 2.87 7.37 -22.72
CA PHE A 259 1.68 7.83 -22.01
C PHE A 259 0.81 8.63 -22.97
N ASP A 260 -0.45 8.22 -23.10
CA ASP A 260 -1.46 8.97 -23.85
C ASP A 260 -1.81 10.30 -23.14
N LYS A 261 -2.39 11.25 -23.88
CA LYS A 261 -2.80 12.58 -23.40
C LYS A 261 -3.84 12.54 -22.28
N SER A 262 -4.64 11.48 -22.21
CA SER A 262 -5.59 11.27 -21.11
C SER A 262 -4.91 11.27 -19.73
N VAL A 263 -3.63 10.88 -19.64
CA VAL A 263 -2.89 10.81 -18.38
C VAL A 263 -2.61 12.19 -17.77
N PRO A 264 -1.92 13.13 -18.46
CA PRO A 264 -1.72 14.48 -17.93
C PRO A 264 -3.04 15.23 -17.73
N GLU A 265 -4.02 15.07 -18.63
CA GLU A 265 -5.35 15.69 -18.49
C GLU A 265 -6.05 15.26 -17.19
N PHE A 266 -5.93 13.98 -16.83
CA PHE A 266 -6.46 13.48 -15.57
C PHE A 266 -5.71 14.00 -14.36
N TYR A 267 -4.39 14.18 -14.43
CA TYR A 267 -3.61 14.78 -13.35
C TYR A 267 -4.04 16.22 -13.05
N ASP A 268 -4.33 17.00 -14.09
CA ASP A 268 -4.89 18.34 -13.93
C ASP A 268 -6.31 18.28 -13.33
N TYR A 269 -7.13 17.30 -13.75
CA TYR A 269 -8.49 17.11 -13.21
C TYR A 269 -8.53 16.84 -11.71
N ILE A 270 -7.63 15.98 -11.20
CA ILE A 270 -7.57 15.65 -9.76
C ILE A 270 -6.66 16.59 -8.96
N ASP A 271 -6.15 17.66 -9.57
CA ASP A 271 -5.18 18.59 -8.99
C ASP A 271 -3.99 17.83 -8.34
N ALA A 272 -3.42 16.88 -9.11
CA ALA A 272 -2.35 16.03 -8.62
C ALA A 272 -1.03 16.80 -8.50
N GLU A 273 -0.50 16.87 -7.29
CA GLU A 273 0.87 17.32 -7.06
C GLU A 273 1.88 16.50 -7.87
N SER A 274 2.91 17.19 -8.40
CA SER A 274 3.92 16.59 -9.28
C SER A 274 4.61 15.34 -8.72
N PHE A 275 4.76 15.27 -7.39
CA PHE A 275 5.38 14.12 -6.73
C PHE A 275 4.46 12.89 -6.66
N TYR A 276 3.13 13.05 -6.80
CA TYR A 276 2.20 11.94 -6.93
C TYR A 276 2.10 11.40 -8.36
N CYS A 277 2.40 12.20 -9.38
CA CYS A 277 2.30 11.75 -10.78
C CYS A 277 3.18 10.51 -11.04
N GLN A 278 4.37 10.42 -10.43
CA GLN A 278 5.21 9.22 -10.54
C GLN A 278 4.61 7.99 -9.84
N PHE A 279 3.83 8.19 -8.79
CA PHE A 279 3.10 7.11 -8.13
C PHE A 279 1.94 6.62 -9.01
N TYR A 280 1.15 7.53 -9.59
CA TYR A 280 0.06 7.16 -10.49
C TYR A 280 0.55 6.54 -11.79
N ASN A 281 1.67 7.01 -12.36
CA ASN A 281 2.30 6.37 -13.51
C ASN A 281 2.59 4.89 -13.26
N ARG A 282 3.07 4.54 -12.06
CA ARG A 282 3.30 3.13 -11.68
C ARG A 282 1.99 2.36 -11.63
N MET A 283 0.93 2.94 -11.05
CA MET A 283 -0.39 2.30 -11.03
C MET A 283 -0.92 2.02 -12.43
N ILE A 284 -0.86 3.02 -13.31
CA ILE A 284 -1.31 2.93 -14.70
C ILE A 284 -0.54 1.83 -15.44
N ILE A 285 0.79 1.86 -15.38
CA ILE A 285 1.63 0.83 -16.03
C ILE A 285 1.31 -0.57 -15.48
N GLY A 286 1.27 -0.73 -14.16
CA GLY A 286 1.02 -2.03 -13.53
C GLY A 286 -0.38 -2.57 -13.86
N TYR A 287 -1.38 -1.70 -13.94
CA TYR A 287 -2.74 -2.07 -14.33
C TYR A 287 -2.80 -2.52 -15.79
N HIS A 288 -2.25 -1.73 -16.71
CA HIS A 288 -2.21 -2.06 -18.13
C HIS A 288 -1.51 -3.40 -18.38
N LEU A 289 -0.35 -3.61 -17.76
CA LEU A 289 0.37 -4.88 -17.84
C LEU A 289 -0.46 -6.07 -17.33
N ALA A 290 -1.27 -5.89 -16.29
CA ALA A 290 -2.06 -6.96 -15.68
C ALA A 290 -3.39 -7.25 -16.40
N LYS A 291 -4.08 -6.21 -16.86
CA LYS A 291 -5.41 -6.30 -17.48
C LYS A 291 -5.33 -6.57 -18.98
N HIS A 292 -4.39 -5.91 -19.65
CA HIS A 292 -4.26 -5.94 -21.10
C HIS A 292 -3.05 -6.74 -21.59
N GLY A 293 -2.17 -7.16 -20.68
CA GLY A 293 -0.97 -7.91 -21.00
C GLY A 293 0.14 -7.01 -21.58
N PRO A 294 1.36 -7.55 -21.74
CA PRO A 294 2.47 -6.81 -22.32
C PRO A 294 2.41 -6.77 -23.84
N GLU A 295 2.71 -5.60 -24.40
CA GLU A 295 2.87 -5.38 -25.84
C GLU A 295 4.25 -4.80 -26.14
N LYS A 296 4.71 -4.93 -27.39
CA LYS A 296 6.04 -4.44 -27.78
C LYS A 296 6.17 -2.93 -27.58
N GLU A 297 5.17 -2.19 -28.04
CA GLU A 297 5.01 -0.76 -27.82
C GLU A 297 3.78 -0.62 -26.92
N LEU A 298 3.98 -0.39 -25.63
CA LEU A 298 2.90 -0.32 -24.66
C LEU A 298 2.47 1.14 -24.50
N GLU A 299 1.36 1.50 -25.12
CA GLU A 299 0.70 2.78 -24.87
C GLU A 299 -0.23 2.65 -23.66
N VAL A 300 0.00 3.48 -22.64
CA VAL A 300 -0.84 3.51 -21.45
C VAL A 300 -1.76 4.73 -21.45
N SER A 301 -3.04 4.50 -21.22
CA SER A 301 -4.12 5.50 -21.27
C SER A 301 -5.07 5.37 -20.07
N LEU A 302 -5.95 6.36 -19.89
CA LEU A 302 -7.02 6.36 -18.89
C LEU A 302 -8.41 6.23 -19.52
N GLU A 303 -8.56 5.30 -20.46
CA GLU A 303 -9.87 4.99 -21.06
C GLU A 303 -10.69 3.99 -20.21
N ASP A 304 -10.01 3.20 -19.38
CA ASP A 304 -10.65 2.20 -18.53
C ASP A 304 -11.18 2.84 -17.23
N ASN A 305 -12.52 2.82 -17.09
CA ASN A 305 -13.22 3.32 -15.91
C ASN A 305 -12.82 2.59 -14.62
N GLU A 306 -12.40 1.33 -14.69
CA GLU A 306 -11.91 0.59 -13.52
C GLU A 306 -10.59 1.18 -13.03
N LEU A 307 -9.65 1.48 -13.94
CA LEU A 307 -8.39 2.15 -13.61
C LEU A 307 -8.62 3.54 -13.02
N ILE A 308 -9.51 4.34 -13.61
CA ILE A 308 -9.86 5.67 -13.08
C ILE A 308 -10.35 5.55 -11.63
N LYS A 309 -11.28 4.63 -11.36
CA LYS A 309 -11.81 4.41 -10.00
C LYS A 309 -10.72 4.01 -9.01
N LEU A 310 -9.76 3.18 -9.41
CA LEU A 310 -8.64 2.80 -8.56
C LEU A 310 -7.73 4.00 -8.23
N ILE A 311 -7.44 4.85 -9.22
CA ILE A 311 -6.61 6.04 -9.00
C ILE A 311 -7.34 7.05 -8.11
N GLU A 312 -8.61 7.34 -8.39
CA GLU A 312 -9.44 8.22 -7.56
C GLU A 312 -9.52 7.70 -6.13
N GLN A 313 -9.73 6.40 -5.94
CA GLN A 313 -9.77 5.78 -4.62
C GLN A 313 -8.44 5.95 -3.88
N GLN A 314 -7.30 5.72 -4.53
CA GLN A 314 -5.99 5.96 -3.92
C GLN A 314 -5.80 7.43 -3.56
N HIS A 315 -6.19 8.34 -4.44
CA HIS A 315 -6.11 9.77 -4.18
C HIS A 315 -6.94 10.14 -2.93
N GLN A 316 -8.18 9.66 -2.84
CA GLN A 316 -9.04 9.88 -1.69
C GLN A 316 -8.49 9.25 -0.40
N TRP A 317 -7.90 8.05 -0.47
CA TRP A 317 -7.24 7.45 0.70
C TRP A 317 -6.03 8.26 1.16
N ARG A 318 -5.23 8.80 0.23
CA ARG A 318 -4.10 9.68 0.56
C ARG A 318 -4.57 10.93 1.28
N LEU A 319 -5.60 11.61 0.78
CA LEU A 319 -6.18 12.80 1.42
C LEU A 319 -6.63 12.50 2.86
N LYS A 320 -7.28 11.35 3.08
CA LYS A 320 -7.72 10.88 4.41
C LYS A 320 -6.57 10.56 5.37
N VAL A 321 -5.45 10.04 4.85
CA VAL A 321 -4.27 9.78 5.69
C VAL A 321 -3.55 11.07 6.06
N ILE A 322 -3.53 12.07 5.18
CA ILE A 322 -2.97 13.40 5.47
C ILE A 322 -3.79 14.12 6.54
N SER A 323 -5.13 14.12 6.39
CA SER A 323 -6.05 14.73 7.37
C SER A 323 -5.94 14.06 8.74
N GLY A 324 -5.65 12.75 8.75
CA GLY A 324 -5.41 11.95 9.94
C GLY A 324 -6.48 10.85 10.07
N PRO A 325 -6.10 9.55 9.98
CA PRO A 325 -7.08 8.46 10.00
C PRO A 325 -8.00 8.44 11.23
N ASP A 326 -7.48 8.86 12.39
CA ASP A 326 -8.27 8.95 13.63
C ASP A 326 -9.35 10.03 13.54
N ILE A 327 -9.06 11.16 12.88
CA ILE A 327 -10.02 12.25 12.66
C ILE A 327 -11.11 11.76 11.71
N GLU A 328 -10.73 11.12 10.60
CA GLU A 328 -11.67 10.51 9.67
C GLU A 328 -12.54 9.44 10.33
N GLN A 329 -11.95 8.62 11.21
CA GLN A 329 -12.69 7.63 11.97
C GLN A 329 -13.69 8.29 12.92
N MET A 330 -13.30 9.38 13.60
CA MET A 330 -14.19 10.17 14.44
C MET A 330 -15.32 10.82 13.65
N ILE A 331 -15.03 11.38 12.47
CA ILE A 331 -16.06 11.94 11.56
C ILE A 331 -17.06 10.85 11.17
N ASN A 332 -16.57 9.68 10.73
CA ASN A 332 -17.43 8.56 10.35
C ASN A 332 -18.26 8.05 11.53
N LEU A 333 -17.72 8.05 12.75
CA LEU A 333 -18.45 7.70 13.96
C LEU A 333 -19.59 8.68 14.24
N ILE A 334 -19.32 9.98 14.13
CA ILE A 334 -20.32 11.03 14.33
C ILE A 334 -21.39 10.92 13.24
N LYS A 335 -21.02 10.78 11.97
CA LYS A 335 -21.95 10.61 10.83
C LYS A 335 -22.88 9.40 10.99
N ASN A 336 -22.33 8.26 11.42
CA ASN A 336 -23.09 7.01 11.50
C ASN A 336 -23.93 6.85 12.78
N SER A 337 -23.58 7.56 13.86
CA SER A 337 -24.24 7.40 15.17
C SER A 337 -24.89 8.68 15.69
N GLY A 338 -24.71 9.80 15.02
CA GLY A 338 -25.35 11.06 15.33
C GLY A 338 -26.75 11.17 14.73
N ILE A 339 -27.48 12.20 15.17
CA ILE A 339 -28.80 12.56 14.68
C ILE A 339 -28.68 13.90 13.96
N GLU A 340 -29.29 14.02 12.80
CA GLU A 340 -29.33 15.28 12.06
C GLU A 340 -30.26 16.28 12.78
N VAL A 341 -29.73 17.46 13.09
CA VAL A 341 -30.43 18.58 13.71
C VAL A 341 -29.95 19.85 13.02
N ASP A 342 -30.86 20.58 12.38
CA ASP A 342 -30.55 21.87 11.71
C ASP A 342 -29.36 21.79 10.73
N ASN A 343 -29.31 20.74 9.88
CA ASN A 343 -28.22 20.44 8.94
C ASN A 343 -26.85 20.16 9.58
N GLU A 344 -26.79 19.96 10.90
CA GLU A 344 -25.62 19.47 11.62
C GLU A 344 -25.86 18.04 12.11
N ILE A 345 -24.82 17.20 12.15
CA ILE A 345 -24.94 15.86 12.74
C ILE A 345 -24.49 15.95 14.20
N VAL A 346 -25.40 15.66 15.12
CA VAL A 346 -25.20 15.84 16.55
C VAL A 346 -25.10 14.50 17.26
N ILE A 347 -24.08 14.32 18.10
CA ILE A 347 -23.91 13.12 18.92
C ILE A 347 -23.58 13.47 20.38
N PRO A 348 -24.17 12.79 21.38
CA PRO A 348 -23.75 12.93 22.76
C PRO A 348 -22.31 12.42 22.97
N LYS A 349 -21.47 13.19 23.69
CA LYS A 349 -20.08 12.83 24.00
C LYS A 349 -19.95 11.47 24.66
N ARG A 350 -20.86 11.13 25.58
CA ARG A 350 -20.88 9.82 26.24
C ARG A 350 -21.07 8.68 25.23
N LEU A 351 -21.96 8.86 24.26
CA LEU A 351 -22.20 7.87 23.21
C LEU A 351 -21.00 7.78 22.27
N LEU A 352 -20.38 8.91 21.93
CA LEU A 352 -19.17 8.95 21.12
C LEU A 352 -17.99 8.24 21.80
N ILE A 353 -17.80 8.42 23.11
CA ILE A 353 -16.79 7.69 23.90
C ILE A 353 -17.10 6.19 23.93
N GLN A 354 -18.36 5.81 24.17
CA GLN A 354 -18.79 4.41 24.21
C GLN A 354 -18.59 3.71 22.85
N LYS A 355 -18.89 4.42 21.75
CA LYS A 355 -18.68 3.93 20.39
C LYS A 355 -17.20 3.90 20.03
N GLY A 356 -16.44 4.96 20.38
CA GLY A 356 -14.98 5.05 20.20
C GLY A 356 -14.22 3.93 20.89
N ALA A 357 -14.67 3.48 22.05
CA ALA A 357 -14.09 2.31 22.73
C ALA A 357 -14.14 1.03 21.88
N LYS A 358 -15.15 0.87 21.01
CA LYS A 358 -15.23 -0.26 20.06
C LYS A 358 -14.16 -0.19 18.96
N PHE A 359 -13.51 0.96 18.81
CA PHE A 359 -12.44 1.23 17.86
C PHE A 359 -11.10 1.47 18.57
N GLN A 360 -10.96 1.01 19.82
CA GLN A 360 -9.76 1.17 20.64
C GLN A 360 -9.39 2.61 20.98
N LEU A 361 -10.35 3.55 20.85
CA LEU A 361 -10.19 4.95 21.30
C LEU A 361 -10.71 5.10 22.73
N GLY A 362 -9.80 5.32 23.68
CA GLY A 362 -10.14 5.60 25.07
C GLY A 362 -10.75 7.01 25.25
N ALA A 363 -11.41 7.24 26.40
CA ALA A 363 -12.09 8.52 26.66
C ALA A 363 -11.16 9.74 26.56
N LYS A 364 -9.91 9.62 27.02
CA LYS A 364 -8.89 10.66 26.90
C LYS A 364 -8.55 10.94 25.43
N GLN A 365 -8.27 9.90 24.64
CA GLN A 365 -7.98 10.03 23.21
C GLN A 365 -9.14 10.66 22.45
N VAL A 366 -10.37 10.24 22.73
CA VAL A 366 -11.58 10.84 22.14
C VAL A 366 -11.67 12.34 22.47
N SER A 367 -11.42 12.72 23.72
CA SER A 367 -11.45 14.13 24.15
C SER A 367 -10.34 14.97 23.49
N ASP A 368 -9.12 14.42 23.39
CA ASP A 368 -7.98 15.08 22.76
C ASP A 368 -8.22 15.25 21.25
N LYS A 369 -8.77 14.22 20.58
CA LYS A 369 -9.16 14.29 19.17
C LYS A 369 -10.32 15.26 18.91
N LEU A 370 -11.31 15.33 19.80
CA LEU A 370 -12.38 16.33 19.66
C LEU A 370 -11.86 17.76 19.77
N ARG A 371 -10.81 18.00 20.58
CA ARG A 371 -10.16 19.32 20.65
C ARG A 371 -9.41 19.64 19.35
N GLU A 372 -8.67 18.68 18.81
CA GLU A 372 -8.00 18.79 17.51
C GLU A 372 -9.02 19.08 16.39
N MET A 373 -10.10 18.29 16.32
CA MET A 373 -11.18 18.47 15.35
C MET A 373 -11.90 19.81 15.48
N GLN A 374 -12.06 20.32 16.71
CA GLN A 374 -12.65 21.63 16.94
C GLN A 374 -11.73 22.76 16.46
N TYR A 375 -10.43 22.62 16.67
CA TYR A 375 -9.43 23.57 16.18
C TYR A 375 -9.38 23.59 14.64
N MET A 376 -9.50 22.43 14.01
CA MET A 376 -9.56 22.30 12.54
C MET A 376 -10.94 22.64 11.94
N GLY A 377 -11.92 23.03 12.76
CA GLY A 377 -13.24 23.44 12.27
C GLY A 377 -14.17 22.29 11.85
N TYR A 378 -13.86 21.04 12.14
CA TYR A 378 -14.75 19.91 11.82
C TYR A 378 -15.96 19.83 12.76
N VAL A 379 -15.78 20.20 14.04
CA VAL A 379 -16.82 20.03 15.06
C VAL A 379 -16.97 21.24 15.98
N LYS A 380 -18.18 21.42 16.52
CA LYS A 380 -18.45 22.33 17.64
C LYS A 380 -18.85 21.52 18.88
N ASN A 381 -18.16 21.77 20.00
CA ASN A 381 -18.53 21.22 21.29
C ASN A 381 -19.55 22.15 21.98
N ARG A 382 -20.77 21.65 22.24
CA ARG A 382 -21.82 22.35 22.99
C ARG A 382 -22.24 21.52 24.19
N GLY A 383 -21.63 21.80 25.35
CA GLY A 383 -21.89 21.04 26.58
C GLY A 383 -21.52 19.56 26.45
N ASP A 384 -22.51 18.68 26.57
CA ASP A 384 -22.38 17.23 26.44
C ASP A 384 -22.56 16.73 25.00
N ARG A 385 -22.76 17.61 24.02
CA ARG A 385 -22.95 17.27 22.60
C ARG A 385 -21.79 17.73 21.73
N VAL A 386 -21.55 16.95 20.68
CA VAL A 386 -20.63 17.25 19.58
C VAL A 386 -21.45 17.45 18.33
N HIS A 387 -21.27 18.58 17.67
CA HIS A 387 -21.91 18.94 16.41
C HIS A 387 -20.88 18.82 15.30
N LEU A 388 -21.10 17.94 14.32
CA LEU A 388 -20.30 17.88 13.10
C LEU A 388 -20.82 18.91 12.11
N LEU A 389 -19.93 19.76 11.61
CA LEU A 389 -20.28 20.80 10.66
C LEU A 389 -20.39 20.22 9.24
N PRO A 390 -21.36 20.68 8.42
CA PRO A 390 -21.61 20.17 7.08
C PRO A 390 -20.45 20.40 6.09
N GLU A 391 -19.60 21.42 6.33
CA GLU A 391 -18.40 21.71 5.54
C GLU A 391 -17.14 21.57 6.40
N GLY A 392 -16.73 20.33 6.59
CA GLY A 392 -15.41 19.99 7.14
C GLY A 392 -14.33 19.95 6.06
N VAL A 393 -14.29 20.90 5.12
CA VAL A 393 -13.11 21.08 4.26
C VAL A 393 -12.44 22.35 4.73
N SER A 394 -11.62 22.21 5.76
CA SER A 394 -10.74 23.30 6.14
C SER A 394 -9.66 23.43 5.07
N ASP A 395 -9.44 24.67 4.62
CA ASP A 395 -8.32 25.19 3.80
C ASP A 395 -6.89 24.85 4.32
N TYR A 396 -6.74 23.84 5.17
CA TYR A 396 -5.48 23.44 5.79
C TYR A 396 -4.44 22.94 4.80
N ALA A 397 -4.82 22.55 3.57
CA ALA A 397 -3.88 22.21 2.51
C ALA A 397 -3.16 23.46 1.92
N GLN A 398 -3.71 24.67 2.07
CA GLN A 398 -3.12 25.90 1.53
C GLN A 398 -2.12 26.58 2.49
N HIS A 399 -2.10 26.21 3.77
CA HIS A 399 -1.23 26.85 4.76
C HIS A 399 0.13 26.16 4.98
N THR A 400 0.41 25.04 4.32
CA THR A 400 1.75 24.40 4.35
C THR A 400 2.63 24.74 3.15
N SER A 401 2.14 25.51 2.18
CA SER A 401 2.90 25.95 0.98
C SER A 401 3.31 27.43 1.02
N SER A 402 3.02 28.16 2.11
CA SER A 402 3.31 29.59 2.27
C SER A 402 4.28 29.88 3.43
N SER A 403 5.25 28.99 3.64
CA SER A 403 6.42 29.26 4.47
C SER A 403 7.63 28.45 4.02
N GLU A 404 8.22 28.85 2.88
CA GLU A 404 9.66 29.00 2.58
C GLU A 404 9.89 29.21 1.09
#